data_AF-A0A6N3QFB0-F1
#
_entry.id   AF-A0A6N3QFB0-F1
#
_cell.length_a   1.000
_cell.length_b   1.000
_cell.length_c   1.000
_cell.angle_alpha   90.00
_cell.angle_beta   90.00
_cell.angle_gamma   90.00
#
_symmetry.space_group_name_H-M   'P 1'
#
loop_
_entity.id
_entity.type
_entity.pdbx_description
1 polymer ?
#
loop_
_entity_poly.entity_id
_entity_poly.type
_entity_poly.pdbx_seq_one_letter_code
_entity_poly.pdbx_strand_id
1 'polypeptide(L)' 'MTIERYSELTGLSIDTINDMLADGRLIRHRLRKDKKREKVMINIAAMTVDALSECNLNLN' A
#
# COMPACT_ATOMS: atom_id res chain seq x y z
N MET A 1 -4.65 -1.53 4.93
CA MET A 1 -5.80 -0.66 4.58
C MET A 1 -6.45 -1.17 3.30
N THR A 2 -7.76 -0.98 3.08
CA THR A 2 -8.38 -1.35 1.80
C THR A 2 -8.07 -0.31 0.72
N ILE A 3 -8.27 -0.66 -0.56
CA ILE A 3 -8.03 0.24 -1.69
C ILE A 3 -9.03 1.41 -1.65
N GLU A 4 -10.29 1.14 -1.33
CA GLU A 4 -11.36 2.13 -1.25
C GLU A 4 -11.04 3.19 -0.18
N ARG A 5 -10.61 2.75 1.01
CA ARG A 5 -10.24 3.68 2.08
C ARG A 5 -9.02 4.52 1.73
N TYR A 6 -8.06 3.96 0.99
CA TYR A 6 -6.91 4.72 0.53
C TYR A 6 -7.30 5.77 -0.51
N SER A 7 -8.20 5.40 -1.42
CA SER A 7 -8.80 6.32 -2.41
C SER A 7 -9.49 7.49 -1.72
N GLU A 8 -10.34 7.23 -0.71
CA GLU A 8 -10.99 8.27 0.09
C GLU A 8 -10.01 9.24 0.76
N LEU A 9 -8.92 8.72 1.32
CA LEU A 9 -7.95 9.53 2.06
C LEU A 9 -7.02 10.35 1.17
N THR A 10 -6.68 9.82 -0.01
CA THR A 10 -5.70 10.45 -0.92
C THR A 10 -6.35 11.23 -2.06
N GLY A 11 -7.63 10.99 -2.34
CA GLY A 11 -8.32 11.51 -3.51
C GLY A 11 -7.92 10.84 -4.83
N LEU A 12 -7.06 9.82 -4.80
CA LEU A 12 -6.66 9.09 -6.00
C LEU A 12 -7.77 8.13 -6.44
N SER A 13 -7.96 8.00 -7.76
CA SER A 13 -8.89 7.00 -8.28
C SER A 13 -8.40 5.58 -7.97
N ILE A 14 -9.35 4.65 -7.88
CA ILE A 14 -9.04 3.22 -7.67
C ILE A 14 -8.13 2.69 -8.80
N ASP A 15 -8.35 3.14 -10.04
CA ASP A 15 -7.54 2.73 -11.19
C ASP A 15 -6.09 3.18 -11.04
N THR A 16 -5.86 4.46 -10.70
CA THR A 16 -4.52 4.96 -10.42
C THR A 16 -3.84 4.19 -9.29
N ILE A 17 -4.58 3.84 -8.23
CA ILE A 17 -4.04 3.05 -7.12
C ILE A 17 -3.68 1.63 -7.59
N ASN A 18 -4.49 1.02 -8.45
CA ASN A 18 -4.18 -0.28 -9.04
C ASN A 18 -2.93 -0.23 -9.93
N ASP A 19 -2.77 0.82 -10.73
CA ASP A 19 -1.57 1.05 -11.53
C ASP A 19 -0.33 1.19 -10.62
N MET A 20 -0.43 1.95 -9.53
CA MET A 20 0.65 2.07 -8.55
C MET A 20 0.98 0.74 -7.84
N LEU A 21 -0.02 -0.10 -7.60
CA LEU A 21 0.15 -1.45 -7.06
C LEU A 21 0.78 -2.42 -8.07
N ALA A 22 0.54 -2.21 -9.37
CA ALA A 22 1.16 -2.97 -10.45
C ALA A 22 2.62 -2.55 -10.65
N ASP A 23 2.89 -1.25 -10.59
CA ASP A 23 4.22 -0.64 -10.67
C ASP A 23 5.10 -0.92 -9.43
N GLY A 24 4.51 -1.42 -8.34
CA GLY A 24 5.23 -1.72 -7.09
C GLY A 24 5.48 -0.50 -6.19
N ARG A 25 4.94 0.67 -6.54
CA ARG A 25 5.03 1.91 -5.74
C ARG A 25 4.26 1.82 -4.42
N LEU A 26 3.25 0.95 -4.36
CA LEU A 26 2.51 0.64 -3.14
C LEU A 26 2.76 -0.81 -2.73
N ILE A 27 3.13 -1.00 -1.47
CA ILE A 27 3.31 -2.35 -0.91
C ILE A 27 1.93 -2.94 -0.61
N ARG A 28 1.68 -4.16 -1.08
CA ARG A 28 0.40 -4.86 -0.91
C ARG A 28 0.50 -6.10 -0.05
N HIS A 29 -0.52 -6.31 0.78
CA HIS A 29 -0.74 -7.54 1.52
C HIS A 29 -1.97 -8.26 0.96
N ARG A 30 -1.81 -9.54 0.63
CA ARG A 30 -2.86 -10.38 0.05
C ARG A 30 -3.41 -11.29 1.14
N LEU A 31 -4.63 -11.02 1.57
CA LEU A 31 -5.36 -11.87 2.51
C LEU A 31 -6.10 -12.96 1.72
N ARG A 32 -5.61 -14.19 1.86
CA ARG A 32 -6.34 -15.37 1.40
C ARG A 32 -7.10 -15.95 2.59
N LYS A 33 -8.43 -16.02 2.46
CA LYS A 33 -9.25 -16.86 3.33
C LYS A 33 -9.63 -18.09 2.52
N ASP A 34 -9.43 -19.27 3.08
CA ASP A 34 -9.60 -20.53 2.36
C ASP A 34 -10.90 -20.56 1.56
N LYS A 35 -10.76 -20.85 0.25
CA LYS A 35 -11.85 -20.95 -0.74
C LYS A 35 -12.64 -19.67 -1.05
N LYS A 36 -12.21 -18.47 -0.62
CA LYS A 36 -12.86 -17.19 -0.98
C LYS A 36 -11.97 -16.30 -1.86
N ARG A 37 -12.62 -15.31 -2.50
CA ARG A 37 -11.96 -14.27 -3.31
C ARG A 37 -10.87 -13.60 -2.47
N GLU A 38 -9.68 -13.52 -3.05
CA GLU A 38 -8.51 -12.89 -2.45
C GLU A 38 -8.80 -11.41 -2.18
N LYS A 39 -8.48 -10.94 -0.96
CA LYS A 39 -8.62 -9.52 -0.61
C LYS A 39 -7.25 -8.86 -0.62
N VAL A 40 -7.10 -7.84 -1.46
CA VAL A 40 -5.89 -7.02 -1.54
C VAL A 40 -6.01 -5.86 -0.54
N MET A 41 -4.96 -5.64 0.22
CA MET A 41 -4.82 -4.55 1.18
C MET A 41 -3.52 -3.80 0.89
N ILE A 42 -3.51 -2.48 1.08
CA ILE A 42 -2.29 -1.66 1.09
C ILE A 42 -1.62 -1.79 2.45
N ASN A 43 -0.33 -2.13 2.45
CA ASN A 43 0.49 -2.35 3.63
C ASN A 43 1.24 -1.06 4.01
N ILE A 44 0.54 -0.16 4.69
CA ILE A 44 1.11 1.14 5.13
C ILE A 44 2.34 0.92 6.02
N ALA A 45 2.29 -0.04 6.95
CA ALA A 45 3.40 -0.28 7.87
C ALA A 45 4.71 -0.61 7.14
N ALA A 46 4.63 -1.48 6.13
CA ALA A 46 5.79 -1.79 5.30
C ALA A 46 6.28 -0.56 4.53
N MET A 47 5.38 0.25 3.96
CA MET A 47 5.77 1.48 3.25
C MET A 47 6.46 2.48 4.17
N THR A 48 5.98 2.64 5.40
CA THR A 48 6.60 3.53 6.39
C THR A 48 7.97 3.04 6.80
N VAL A 49 8.15 1.73 7.03
CA VAL A 49 9.45 1.15 7.36
C VAL A 49 10.44 1.33 6.22
N ASP A 50 10.02 1.06 4.98
CA ASP A 50 10.84 1.23 3.78
C ASP A 50 11.31 2.68 3.63
N ALA A 51 10.37 3.63 3.69
CA ALA A 51 10.66 5.06 3.63
C ALA A 51 11.59 5.55 4.75
N LEU A 52 11.43 5.02 5.98
CA LEU A 52 12.31 5.35 7.10
C LEU A 52 13.71 4.72 6.97
N SER A 53 13.81 3.53 6.36
CA SER A 53 15.09 2.83 6.17
C SER A 53 15.96 3.52 5.13
N GLU A 54 15.34 4.11 4.11
CA GLU A 54 16.04 4.93 3.11
C GLU A 54 16.35 6.36 3.62
N CYS A 55 15.74 6.77 4.73
CA CYS A 55 15.94 8.09 5.30
C CYS A 55 17.24 8.12 6.13
N ASN A 56 18.34 8.58 5.53
CA ASN A 56 19.55 8.98 6.28
C ASN A 56 19.25 10.26 7.07
N LEU A 57 18.56 10.12 8.21
CA LEU A 57 18.34 11.20 9.15
C LEU A 57 19.66 11.50 9.88
N ASN A 58 20.48 12.37 9.26
CA ASN A 58 21.61 13.00 9.95
C ASN A 58 21.05 14.02 10.95
N LEU A 59 20.76 13.54 12.15
CA LEU A 59 20.49 14.37 13.33
C LEU A 59 21.85 14.77 13.93
N ASN A 60 22.53 15.72 13.31
CA ASN A 60 23.71 16.38 13.90
C ASN A 60 23.28 17.44 14.91
#